data_AF-A0A6J4JHC6-F1
#
_entry.id   AF-A0A6J4JHC6-F1
#
_cell.length_a   1.000
_cell.length_b   1.000
_cell.length_c   1.000
_cell.angle_alpha   90.00
_cell.angle_beta   90.00
_cell.angle_gamma   90.00
#
_symmetry.space_group_name_H-M   'P 1'
#
loop_
_entity.id
_entity.type
_entity.pdbx_description
1 polymer ?
#
loop_
_entity_poly.entity_id
_entity_poly.type
_entity_poly.pdbx_seq_one_letter_code
_entity_poly.pdbx_strand_id
1 'polypeptide(L)'
;MQRAADRSGLGEGAWLGHVQAMSRTSIATLVGLSGFLAYVVGVVTLADHVLQMHWAVQALFFLVAGTVWTLPATKLIVWAAGGR
;
A
#
# COMPACT_ATOMS: atom_id res chain seq x y z
N MET A 1 49.02 17.68 10.82
CA MET A 1 47.98 16.99 11.61
C MET A 1 46.59 17.48 11.19
N GLN A 2 46.13 17.16 9.97
CA GLN A 2 44.89 17.77 9.40
C GLN A 2 44.02 16.76 8.63
N ARG A 3 44.34 15.46 8.71
CA ARG A 3 43.68 14.36 7.99
C ARG A 3 42.59 13.61 8.78
N ALA A 4 42.25 14.07 9.99
CA ALA A 4 41.34 13.36 10.90
C ALA A 4 39.91 13.92 10.93
N ALA A 5 39.66 15.14 10.44
CA ALA A 5 38.37 15.83 10.56
C ALA A 5 37.40 15.56 9.39
N ASP A 6 37.83 14.90 8.32
CA ASP A 6 37.04 14.74 7.09
C ASP A 6 36.17 13.46 7.08
N ARG A 7 36.37 12.53 8.03
CA ARG A 7 35.62 11.27 8.05
C ARG A 7 34.29 11.32 8.79
N SER A 8 33.99 12.40 9.52
CA SER A 8 32.75 12.54 10.29
C SER A 8 31.51 12.80 9.42
N GLY A 9 31.66 13.42 8.25
CA GLY A 9 30.53 13.79 7.40
C GLY A 9 29.91 12.65 6.57
N LEU A 10 30.57 11.48 6.48
CA LEU A 10 30.12 10.39 5.60
C LEU A 10 29.05 9.48 6.24
N GLY A 11 28.88 9.54 7.57
CA GLY A 11 27.89 8.71 8.29
C GLY A 11 26.55 9.40 8.53
N GLU A 12 26.55 10.71 8.77
CA GLU A 12 25.35 11.46 9.21
C GLU A 12 24.29 11.57 8.11
N GLY A 13 24.70 11.67 6.84
CA GLY A 13 23.77 11.72 5.70
C GLY A 13 23.00 10.41 5.45
N ALA A 14 23.59 9.26 5.78
CA ALA A 14 22.97 7.95 5.56
C ALA A 14 21.84 7.66 6.57
N TRP A 15 22.02 8.05 7.83
CA TRP A 15 21.00 7.87 8.88
C TRP A 15 19.78 8.77 8.66
N LEU A 16 19.97 10.00 8.17
CA LEU A 16 18.86 10.92 7.88
C LEU A 16 18.02 10.46 6.66
N GLY A 17 18.66 9.84 5.66
CA GLY A 17 17.96 9.27 4.50
C GLY A 17 17.02 8.11 4.84
N HIS A 18 17.40 7.27 5.82
CA HIS A 18 16.56 6.14 6.27
C HIS A 18 15.25 6.60 6.93
N VAL A 19 15.28 7.66 7.74
CA VAL A 19 14.09 8.14 8.47
C VAL A 19 13.07 8.79 7.53
N GLN A 20 13.53 9.51 6.49
CA GLN A 20 12.64 10.10 5.49
C GLN A 20 12.00 9.04 4.57
N ALA A 21 12.74 7.99 4.19
CA ALA A 21 12.21 6.91 3.36
C ALA A 21 11.10 6.12 4.07
N MET A 22 11.25 5.82 5.36
CA MET A 22 10.25 5.13 6.18
C MET A 22 8.90 5.85 6.21
N SER A 23 8.90 7.20 6.22
CA SER A 23 7.67 7.99 6.38
C SER A 23 6.72 7.85 5.19
N ARG A 24 7.24 7.85 3.95
CA ARG A 24 6.44 7.66 2.73
C ARG A 24 5.89 6.25 2.62
N THR A 25 6.71 5.23 2.89
CA THR A 25 6.27 3.83 2.87
C THR A 25 5.20 3.58 3.94
N SER A 26 5.35 4.15 5.14
CA SER A 26 4.36 4.02 6.22
C SER A 26 3.02 4.64 5.85
N ILE A 27 3.02 5.84 5.24
CA ILE A 27 1.80 6.49 4.76
C ILE A 27 1.15 5.66 3.64
N ALA A 28 1.92 5.15 2.68
CA ALA A 28 1.38 4.29 1.63
C ALA A 28 0.74 3.02 2.19
N THR A 29 1.35 2.40 3.20
CA THR A 29 0.80 1.24 3.90
C THR A 29 -0.49 1.59 4.64
N LEU A 30 -0.52 2.71 5.37
CA LEU A 30 -1.73 3.17 6.06
C LEU A 30 -2.86 3.44 5.07
N VAL A 31 -2.60 4.16 3.99
CA VAL A 31 -3.60 4.46 2.96
C VAL A 31 -4.07 3.18 2.26
N GLY A 32 -3.15 2.26 1.92
CA GLY A 32 -3.49 0.98 1.32
C GLY A 32 -4.32 0.09 2.24
N LEU A 33 -3.98 0.05 3.54
CA LEU A 33 -4.73 -0.72 4.54
C LEU A 33 -6.12 -0.11 4.77
N SER A 34 -6.19 1.22 4.88
CA SER A 34 -7.46 1.96 5.03
C SER A 34 -8.38 1.72 3.84
N GLY A 35 -7.84 1.86 2.62
CA GLY A 35 -8.57 1.60 1.40
C GLY A 35 -9.02 0.15 1.30
N PHE A 36 -8.17 -0.80 1.68
CA PHE A 36 -8.50 -2.23 1.66
C PHE A 36 -9.64 -2.54 2.61
N LEU A 37 -9.59 -2.02 3.84
CA LEU A 37 -10.67 -2.19 4.81
C LEU A 37 -11.99 -1.61 4.30
N ALA A 38 -11.97 -0.39 3.77
CA ALA A 38 -13.16 0.24 3.19
C ALA A 38 -13.73 -0.58 2.01
N TYR A 39 -12.84 -1.13 1.18
CA TYR A 39 -13.22 -1.99 0.06
C TYR A 39 -13.85 -3.30 0.53
N VAL A 40 -13.23 -3.99 1.49
CA VAL A 40 -13.77 -5.24 2.05
C VAL A 40 -15.15 -4.99 2.64
N VAL A 41 -15.35 -3.91 3.40
CA VAL A 41 -16.67 -3.55 3.93
C VAL A 41 -17.69 -3.39 2.79
N GLY A 42 -17.36 -2.63 1.74
CA GLY A 42 -18.24 -2.45 0.59
C GLY A 42 -18.57 -3.76 -0.13
N VAL A 43 -17.55 -4.59 -0.37
CA VAL A 43 -17.70 -5.91 -1.01
C VAL A 43 -18.56 -6.83 -0.18
N VAL A 44 -18.35 -6.90 1.14
CA VAL A 44 -19.14 -7.76 2.04
C VAL A 44 -20.59 -7.29 2.11
N THR A 45 -20.82 -5.98 2.25
CA THR A 45 -22.18 -5.42 2.28
C THR A 45 -22.93 -5.71 0.97
N LEU A 46 -22.22 -5.65 -0.16
CA LEU A 46 -22.77 -5.99 -1.46
C LEU A 46 -22.93 -7.52 -1.63
N ALA A 47 -22.03 -8.32 -1.05
CA ALA A 47 -22.11 -9.78 -1.06
C ALA A 47 -23.35 -10.28 -0.31
N ASP A 48 -23.76 -9.64 0.78
CA ASP A 48 -25.00 -10.00 1.49
C ASP A 48 -26.24 -9.92 0.59
N HIS A 49 -26.26 -8.97 -0.35
CA HIS A 49 -27.33 -8.84 -1.34
C HIS A 49 -27.22 -9.90 -2.44
N VAL A 50 -26.00 -10.19 -2.89
CA VAL A 50 -25.74 -11.19 -3.94
C VAL A 50 -25.93 -12.62 -3.41
N LEU A 51 -25.74 -12.86 -2.11
CA LEU A 51 -25.91 -14.17 -1.47
C LEU A 51 -27.33 -14.73 -1.63
N GLN A 52 -28.32 -13.83 -1.73
CA GLN A 52 -29.73 -14.17 -1.93
C GLN A 52 -30.06 -14.50 -3.40
N MET A 53 -29.16 -14.19 -4.35
CA MET A 53 -29.33 -14.35 -5.80
C MET A 53 -28.32 -15.37 -6.34
N HIS A 54 -28.74 -16.61 -6.63
CA HIS A 54 -28.01 -17.62 -7.43
C HIS A 54 -26.48 -17.77 -7.26
N TRP A 55 -26.05 -18.97 -6.84
CA TRP A 55 -24.63 -19.37 -6.63
C TRP A 55 -23.62 -18.95 -7.72
N ALA A 56 -24.01 -18.93 -9.00
CA ALA A 56 -23.13 -18.54 -10.10
C ALA A 56 -22.77 -17.04 -10.07
N VAL A 57 -23.71 -16.18 -9.65
CA VAL A 57 -23.48 -14.74 -9.48
C VAL A 57 -22.48 -14.50 -8.35
N GLN A 58 -22.58 -15.31 -7.29
CA GLN A 58 -21.67 -15.28 -6.15
C GLN A 58 -20.22 -15.60 -6.56
N ALA A 59 -20.02 -16.65 -7.36
CA ALA A 59 -18.70 -17.01 -7.87
C ALA A 59 -18.11 -15.90 -8.75
N LEU A 60 -18.91 -15.34 -9.67
CA LEU A 60 -18.47 -14.25 -10.52
C LEU A 60 -18.15 -12.98 -9.71
N PHE A 61 -18.97 -12.68 -8.70
CA PHE A 61 -18.79 -11.55 -7.81
C PHE A 61 -17.47 -11.63 -7.04
N PHE A 62 -17.15 -12.77 -6.43
CA PHE A 62 -15.90 -12.93 -5.71
C PHE A 62 -14.67 -12.86 -6.63
N LEU A 63 -14.78 -13.38 -7.86
CA LEU A 63 -13.70 -13.36 -8.84
C LEU A 63 -13.42 -11.92 -9.33
N VAL A 64 -14.48 -11.16 -9.64
CA VAL A 64 -14.39 -9.75 -10.02
C VAL A 64 -13.94 -8.90 -8.84
N ALA A 65 -14.48 -9.12 -7.64
CA ALA A 65 -14.10 -8.37 -6.44
C ALA A 65 -12.63 -8.62 -6.05
N GLY A 66 -12.12 -9.84 -6.18
CA GLY A 66 -10.68 -10.10 -5.99
C GLY A 66 -9.83 -9.34 -7.01
N THR A 67 -10.29 -9.30 -8.26
CA THR A 67 -9.54 -8.71 -9.38
C THR A 67 -9.58 -7.18 -9.36
N VAL A 68 -10.72 -6.57 -9.05
CA VAL A 68 -10.90 -5.11 -8.98
C VAL A 68 -9.95 -4.47 -7.98
N TRP A 69 -9.62 -5.16 -6.89
CA TRP A 69 -8.69 -4.65 -5.89
C TRP A 69 -7.22 -4.56 -6.37
N THR A 70 -6.85 -5.28 -7.42
CA THR A 70 -5.47 -5.26 -7.93
C THR A 70 -5.08 -3.90 -8.50
N LEU A 71 -6.01 -3.19 -9.15
CA LEU A 71 -5.77 -1.86 -9.73
C LEU A 71 -5.34 -0.79 -8.71
N PRO A 72 -6.09 -0.55 -7.61
CA PRO A 72 -5.67 0.41 -6.59
C PRO A 72 -4.42 -0.04 -5.85
N ALA A 73 -4.26 -1.35 -5.59
CA ALA A 73 -3.06 -1.88 -4.94
C ALA A 73 -1.79 -1.62 -5.77
N THR A 74 -1.82 -1.86 -7.09
CA THR A 74 -0.69 -1.56 -7.97
C THR A 74 -0.38 -0.06 -8.01
N LYS A 75 -1.40 0.81 -8.06
CA LYS A 75 -1.17 2.26 -8.03
C LYS A 75 -0.54 2.75 -6.73
N LEU A 76 -0.93 2.17 -5.59
CA LEU A 76 -0.32 2.47 -4.29
C LEU A 76 1.14 2.02 -4.21
N ILE A 77 1.45 0.82 -4.69
CA ILE A 77 2.82 0.29 -4.71
C ILE A 77 3.71 1.13 -5.64
N VAL A 78 3.21 1.49 -6.83
CA VAL A 78 3.96 2.34 -7.77
C VAL A 78 4.15 3.75 -7.21
N TRP A 79 3.17 4.31 -6.51
CA TRP A 79 3.33 5.60 -5.83
C TRP A 79 4.34 5.53 -4.68
N ALA A 80 4.31 4.45 -3.89
CA ALA A 80 5.27 4.23 -2.81
C ALA A 80 6.71 4.01 -3.34
N ALA A 81 6.86 3.31 -4.47
CA ALA A 81 8.15 3.02 -5.10
C ALA A 81 8.68 4.15 -5.99
N GLY A 82 7.78 4.97 -6.54
CA GLY A 82 8.06 5.99 -7.55
C GLY A 82 8.44 7.37 -7.00
N GLY A 83 8.63 7.52 -5.69
CA GLY A 83 9.05 8.78 -5.07
C GLY A 83 10.51 9.20 -5.34
N ARG A 84 11.05 8.84 -6.51
CA ARG A 84 12.42 9.15 -6.96
C ARG A 84 12.53 10.61 -7.38
#